data_AF-A0A2R6N666-F1
#
_entry.id   AF-A0A2R6N666-F1
#
_cell.length_a   1.000
_cell.length_b   1.000
_cell.length_c   1.000
_cell.angle_alpha   90.00
_cell.angle_beta   90.00
_cell.angle_gamma   90.00
#
_symmetry.space_group_name_H-M   'P 1'
#
loop_
_entity.id
_entity.type
_entity.pdbx_description
1 polymer ?
#
loop_
_entity_poly.entity_id
_entity_poly.type
_entity_poly.pdbx_seq_one_letter_code
_entity_poly.pdbx_strand_id
1 'polypeptide(L)'
;MTVPISGIHHMTCYASDPQENVDFYTDVLGLRLVKQTVLFSNPVEVFEGEPIYHLYYGNTTGAPGTAITFKPPGTEATRGTIADGEVGRGQVSATAYTVPPGSLEYWHDRLTDNDIPVHGPKERFGDRLVQFRDHDGLPVELFEGESNLEPWTDGNVPEEHAIRGFYGATLRPHNALETGQALQALGLEEVGQEFTPQRGDWTRYVIPGADHSKYVDLYNTPNFHEGSWGYGTVHHIAFEVPDMQAMYTVREHLRQEGYSVTSTKDRKFFTSMYFRDPSGINIEIATAEPGFTVDEKPENLGEELKLPDYLEDKRDDLDSRLIDIEV
;
A
#
# COMPACT_ATOMS: atom_id res chain seq x y z
N MET A 1 -3.42 -18.74 20.64
CA MET A 1 -2.03 -18.47 20.21
C MET A 1 -2.03 -17.09 19.60
N THR A 2 -1.06 -16.24 19.91
CA THR A 2 -0.97 -14.91 19.28
C THR A 2 -0.51 -15.11 17.83
N VAL A 3 -1.28 -14.58 16.87
CA VAL A 3 -0.90 -14.60 15.46
C VAL A 3 0.20 -13.54 15.27
N PRO A 4 1.38 -13.88 14.72
CA PRO A 4 2.56 -13.01 14.78
C PRO A 4 2.54 -11.91 13.71
N ILE A 5 1.51 -11.05 13.72
CA ILE A 5 1.41 -9.87 12.85
C ILE A 5 1.91 -8.63 13.62
N SER A 6 2.81 -7.86 13.01
CA SER A 6 3.45 -6.69 13.65
C SER A 6 2.99 -5.33 13.11
N GLY A 7 2.31 -5.29 11.97
CA GLY A 7 1.89 -4.04 11.32
C GLY A 7 1.36 -4.28 9.90
N ILE A 8 0.91 -3.21 9.24
CA ILE A 8 0.79 -3.19 7.77
C ILE A 8 2.21 -3.12 7.20
N HIS A 9 2.54 -4.01 6.27
CA HIS A 9 3.84 -4.02 5.60
C HIS A 9 3.88 -3.04 4.43
N HIS A 10 2.94 -3.18 3.49
CA HIS A 10 2.84 -2.35 2.29
C HIS A 10 1.44 -2.39 1.71
N MET A 11 1.14 -1.47 0.80
CA MET A 11 -0.03 -1.54 -0.08
C MET A 11 0.43 -1.46 -1.52
N THR A 12 -0.25 -2.17 -2.42
CA THR A 12 0.09 -2.16 -3.84
C THR A 12 -1.11 -1.74 -4.66
N CYS A 13 -0.89 -0.80 -5.56
CA CYS A 13 -1.89 -0.16 -6.40
C CYS A 13 -1.57 -0.32 -7.88
N TYR A 14 -2.56 0.00 -8.71
CA TYR A 14 -2.36 0.20 -10.14
C TYR A 14 -2.22 1.70 -10.42
N ALA A 15 -1.40 2.03 -11.40
CA ALA A 15 -1.22 3.40 -11.87
C ALA A 15 -1.39 3.50 -13.38
N SER A 16 -1.76 4.66 -13.91
CA SER A 16 -2.00 4.85 -15.34
C SER A 16 -0.73 5.19 -16.12
N ASP A 17 0.18 5.97 -15.52
CA ASP A 17 1.44 6.42 -16.11
C ASP A 17 2.58 6.38 -15.07
N PRO A 18 3.80 5.94 -15.44
CA PRO A 18 4.90 5.86 -14.49
C PRO A 18 5.47 7.22 -14.07
N GLN A 19 5.52 8.24 -14.95
CA GLN A 19 6.09 9.55 -14.59
C GLN A 19 5.13 10.34 -13.72
N GLU A 20 3.86 10.44 -14.11
CA GLU A 20 2.86 11.15 -13.29
C GLU A 20 2.73 10.53 -11.90
N ASN A 21 2.94 9.22 -11.79
CA ASN A 21 3.02 8.51 -10.52
C ASN A 21 4.25 8.92 -9.71
N VAL A 22 5.44 8.96 -10.30
CA VAL A 22 6.66 9.42 -9.62
C VAL A 22 6.49 10.85 -9.13
N ASP A 23 6.06 11.77 -9.99
CA ASP A 23 5.84 13.19 -9.67
C ASP A 23 4.89 13.32 -8.47
N PHE A 24 3.78 12.57 -8.46
CA PHE A 24 2.82 12.65 -7.37
C PHE A 24 3.41 12.15 -6.04
N TYR A 25 3.99 10.97 -6.02
CA TYR A 25 4.41 10.34 -4.76
C TYR A 25 5.72 10.94 -4.22
N THR A 26 6.58 11.49 -5.08
CA THR A 26 7.82 12.15 -4.67
C THR A 26 7.66 13.65 -4.48
N ASP A 27 7.11 14.38 -5.45
CA ASP A 27 7.02 15.83 -5.36
C ASP A 27 5.82 16.31 -4.58
N VAL A 28 4.64 15.72 -4.75
CA VAL A 28 3.45 16.18 -4.01
C VAL A 28 3.50 15.66 -2.58
N LEU A 29 3.69 14.34 -2.39
CA LEU A 29 3.66 13.70 -1.08
C LEU A 29 5.01 13.66 -0.36
N GLY A 30 6.13 13.97 -1.03
CA GLY A 30 7.44 14.01 -0.38
C GLY A 30 7.99 12.63 0.00
N LEU A 31 7.46 11.53 -0.55
CA LEU A 31 8.01 10.19 -0.29
C LEU A 31 9.27 9.96 -1.13
N ARG A 32 10.11 9.04 -0.69
CA ARG A 32 11.28 8.61 -1.47
C ARG A 32 10.88 7.48 -2.41
N LEU A 33 11.22 7.56 -3.70
CA LEU A 33 11.28 6.37 -4.54
C LEU A 33 12.43 5.49 -4.05
N VAL A 34 12.12 4.34 -3.46
CA VAL A 34 13.10 3.44 -2.82
C VAL A 34 13.46 2.24 -3.69
N LYS A 35 12.66 1.97 -4.72
CA LYS A 35 12.96 0.92 -5.70
C LYS A 35 12.23 1.17 -7.01
N GLN A 36 12.97 1.07 -8.11
CA GLN A 36 12.45 0.88 -9.45
C GLN A 36 12.78 -0.55 -9.88
N THR A 37 11.76 -1.33 -10.22
CA THR A 37 11.92 -2.67 -10.78
C THR A 37 10.78 -2.98 -11.74
N VAL A 38 10.71 -4.21 -12.26
CA VAL A 38 9.59 -4.69 -13.06
C VAL A 38 8.79 -5.73 -12.28
N LEU A 39 7.53 -5.94 -12.64
CA LEU A 39 6.69 -6.95 -12.02
C LEU A 39 7.35 -8.35 -12.12
N PHE A 40 7.47 -9.05 -11.01
CA PHE A 40 8.04 -10.40 -11.01
C PHE A 40 7.00 -11.46 -11.36
N SER A 41 7.28 -12.26 -12.38
CA SER A 41 6.59 -13.52 -12.64
C SER A 41 7.36 -14.67 -11.96
N ASN A 42 6.84 -15.09 -10.80
CA ASN A 42 7.38 -16.20 -10.00
C ASN A 42 7.49 -17.48 -10.84
N PRO A 43 8.57 -18.25 -10.72
CA PRO A 43 9.63 -18.48 -11.72
C PRO A 43 9.23 -19.34 -12.94
N VAL A 44 7.94 -19.54 -13.17
CA VAL A 44 7.43 -20.57 -14.10
C VAL A 44 7.15 -20.02 -15.50
N GLU A 45 6.94 -18.70 -15.61
CA GLU A 45 6.77 -18.01 -16.89
C GLU A 45 7.71 -16.79 -16.89
N VAL A 46 8.87 -16.95 -17.54
CA VAL A 46 9.68 -15.78 -17.93
C VAL A 46 8.76 -14.91 -18.79
N PHE A 47 8.67 -13.63 -18.43
CA PHE A 47 7.73 -12.64 -18.97
C PHE A 47 7.49 -12.81 -20.49
N GLU A 48 6.37 -13.42 -20.89
CA GLU A 48 5.88 -13.43 -22.27
C GLU A 48 4.93 -12.23 -22.46
N GLY A 49 5.48 -11.02 -22.43
CA GLY A 49 4.67 -9.81 -22.53
C GLY A 49 5.45 -8.51 -22.46
N GLU A 50 4.70 -7.41 -22.51
CA GLU A 50 5.22 -6.07 -22.30
C GLU A 50 5.50 -5.84 -20.81
N PRO A 51 6.69 -5.38 -20.42
CA PRO A 51 7.03 -5.20 -19.01
C PRO A 51 6.09 -4.19 -18.36
N ILE A 52 5.85 -4.41 -17.07
CA ILE A 52 5.09 -3.51 -16.20
C ILE A 52 6.07 -3.08 -15.12
N TYR A 53 6.17 -1.77 -14.88
CA TYR A 53 6.95 -1.26 -13.77
C TYR A 53 6.40 -1.76 -12.44
N HIS A 54 7.27 -1.87 -11.45
CA HIS A 54 6.88 -2.00 -10.05
C HIS A 54 7.70 -0.98 -9.26
N LEU A 55 7.06 0.16 -8.99
CA LEU A 55 7.66 1.29 -8.29
C LEU A 55 7.31 1.20 -6.81
N TYR A 56 8.28 1.48 -5.93
CA TYR A 56 8.10 1.46 -4.48
C TYR A 56 8.48 2.81 -3.90
N TYR A 57 7.57 3.40 -3.13
CA TYR A 57 7.79 4.64 -2.41
C TYR A 57 7.66 4.42 -0.91
N GLY A 58 8.43 5.14 -0.11
CA GLY A 58 8.33 5.06 1.34
C GLY A 58 9.18 6.11 2.03
N ASN A 59 9.61 5.80 3.26
CA ASN A 59 10.61 6.61 3.93
C ASN A 59 12.03 6.35 3.39
N THR A 60 13.06 6.84 4.08
CA THR A 60 14.48 6.74 3.70
C THR A 60 14.92 5.37 3.19
N THR A 61 14.42 4.27 3.77
CA THR A 61 14.81 2.91 3.39
C THR A 61 13.65 2.06 2.86
N GLY A 62 12.44 2.62 2.76
CA GLY A 62 11.23 1.87 2.46
C GLY A 62 10.89 0.84 3.54
N ALA A 63 11.03 1.22 4.81
CA ALA A 63 10.74 0.32 5.92
C ALA A 63 9.30 -0.23 5.86
N PRO A 64 9.04 -1.45 6.35
CA PRO A 64 7.68 -1.96 6.52
C PRO A 64 6.79 -0.92 7.23
N GLY A 65 5.55 -0.79 6.74
CA GLY A 65 4.64 0.23 7.22
C GLY A 65 4.78 1.58 6.56
N THR A 66 5.77 1.80 5.69
CA THR A 66 5.89 3.02 4.87
C THR A 66 5.67 2.79 3.38
N ALA A 67 5.83 1.54 2.92
CA ALA A 67 5.93 1.24 1.50
C ALA A 67 4.56 1.25 0.80
N ILE A 68 4.35 2.20 -0.11
CA ILE A 68 3.27 2.17 -1.11
C ILE A 68 3.90 1.80 -2.47
N THR A 69 3.25 0.91 -3.21
CA THR A 69 3.83 0.39 -4.46
C THR A 69 2.85 0.48 -5.61
N PHE A 70 3.35 0.72 -6.82
CA PHE A 70 2.51 0.93 -8.00
C PHE A 70 2.94 0.06 -9.17
N LYS A 71 1.96 -0.32 -9.98
CA LYS A 71 2.14 -1.07 -11.22
C LYS A 71 1.68 -0.25 -12.44
N PRO A 72 2.42 0.78 -12.85
CA PRO A 72 2.15 1.49 -14.09
C PRO A 72 2.62 0.70 -15.31
N PRO A 73 2.13 1.01 -16.52
CA PRO A 73 2.67 0.47 -17.75
C PRO A 73 4.18 0.67 -17.85
N GLY A 74 4.91 -0.35 -18.30
CA GLY A 74 6.36 -0.24 -18.44
C GLY A 74 6.80 0.32 -19.78
N THR A 75 5.98 0.22 -20.84
CA THR A 75 6.39 0.58 -22.21
C THR A 75 5.41 1.53 -22.87
N GLU A 76 5.87 2.30 -23.86
CA GLU A 76 4.99 3.15 -24.67
C GLU A 76 3.85 2.37 -25.34
N ALA A 77 4.08 1.10 -25.69
CA ALA A 77 3.06 0.23 -26.27
C ALA A 77 1.96 -0.16 -25.27
N THR A 78 2.25 -0.11 -23.96
CA THR A 78 1.28 -0.42 -22.89
C THR A 78 0.73 0.81 -22.19
N ARG A 79 1.23 2.01 -22.49
CA ARG A 79 0.67 3.25 -21.96
C ARG A 79 -0.83 3.35 -22.31
N GLY A 80 -1.65 3.63 -21.29
CA GLY A 80 -3.12 3.70 -21.44
C GLY A 80 -3.84 2.35 -21.63
N THR A 81 -3.15 1.21 -21.47
CA THR A 81 -3.79 -0.12 -21.57
C THR A 81 -4.39 -0.60 -20.25
N ILE A 82 -3.95 -0.06 -19.12
CA ILE A 82 -4.57 -0.30 -17.82
C ILE A 82 -5.89 0.49 -17.81
N ALA A 83 -7.00 -0.21 -17.64
CA ALA A 83 -8.32 0.41 -17.59
C ALA A 83 -8.46 1.32 -16.36
N ASP A 84 -9.35 2.31 -16.48
CA ASP A 84 -9.80 3.12 -15.34
C ASP A 84 -10.49 2.23 -14.31
N GLY A 85 -10.05 2.34 -13.05
CA GLY A 85 -10.56 1.56 -11.94
C GLY A 85 -11.51 2.40 -11.08
N GLU A 86 -12.60 1.77 -10.63
CA GLU A 86 -13.57 2.41 -9.76
C GLU A 86 -13.48 1.80 -8.37
N VAL A 87 -13.13 2.63 -7.38
CA VAL A 87 -13.10 2.21 -5.98
C VAL A 87 -14.50 1.92 -5.46
N GLY A 88 -14.77 0.65 -5.18
CA GLY A 88 -16.08 0.18 -4.72
C GLY A 88 -16.00 -0.87 -3.63
N ARG A 89 -17.06 -1.66 -3.49
CA ARG A 89 -17.09 -2.82 -2.58
C ARG A 89 -16.12 -3.90 -3.07
N GLY A 90 -15.56 -4.65 -2.11
CA GLY A 90 -14.58 -5.71 -2.34
C GLY A 90 -13.13 -5.27 -2.43
N GLN A 91 -12.81 -4.03 -2.04
CA GLN A 91 -11.46 -3.46 -2.19
C GLN A 91 -11.00 -2.73 -0.92
N VAL A 92 -9.69 -2.50 -0.82
CA VAL A 92 -9.15 -1.41 0.00
C VAL A 92 -9.57 -0.11 -0.69
N SER A 93 -10.33 0.71 0.01
CA SER A 93 -11.00 1.90 -0.53
C SER A 93 -10.29 3.22 -0.23
N ALA A 94 -9.32 3.23 0.69
CA ALA A 94 -8.42 4.36 0.89
C ALA A 94 -7.11 3.90 1.53
N THR A 95 -6.02 4.58 1.16
CA THR A 95 -4.72 4.47 1.84
C THR A 95 -4.61 5.61 2.87
N ALA A 96 -4.25 5.30 4.12
CA ALA A 96 -4.20 6.30 5.18
C ALA A 96 -2.77 6.45 5.71
N TYR A 97 -2.24 7.66 5.69
CA TYR A 97 -0.91 8.02 6.18
C TYR A 97 -0.97 8.78 7.49
N THR A 98 0.09 8.64 8.30
CA THR A 98 0.29 9.43 9.51
C THR A 98 1.11 10.67 9.17
N VAL A 99 0.65 11.83 9.62
CA VAL A 99 1.42 13.09 9.63
C VAL A 99 1.49 13.64 11.06
N PRO A 100 2.55 14.37 11.43
CA PRO A 100 2.68 14.92 12.79
C PRO A 100 1.49 15.81 13.19
N PRO A 101 1.06 15.83 14.46
CA PRO A 101 -0.01 16.70 14.92
C PRO A 101 0.25 18.17 14.58
N GLY A 102 -0.77 18.88 14.08
CA GLY A 102 -0.66 20.25 13.60
C GLY A 102 -0.35 20.39 12.11
N SER A 103 -0.15 19.28 11.38
CA SER A 103 0.26 19.32 9.97
C SER A 103 -0.89 19.44 8.97
N LEU A 104 -2.16 19.31 9.38
CA LEU A 104 -3.28 19.30 8.41
C LEU A 104 -3.46 20.62 7.66
N GLU A 105 -3.13 21.75 8.28
CA GLU A 105 -3.20 23.07 7.61
C GLU A 105 -2.13 23.17 6.51
N TYR A 106 -0.88 22.79 6.83
CA TYR A 106 0.20 22.68 5.86
C TYR A 106 -0.19 21.78 4.67
N TRP A 107 -0.72 20.59 4.95
CA TRP A 107 -1.11 19.66 3.89
C TRP A 107 -2.30 20.16 3.08
N HIS A 108 -3.26 20.82 3.70
CA HIS A 108 -4.38 21.43 2.98
C HIS A 108 -3.87 22.47 1.98
N ASP A 109 -3.01 23.39 2.42
CA ASP A 109 -2.46 24.46 1.58
C ASP A 109 -1.58 23.88 0.48
N ARG A 110 -0.66 22.98 0.82
CA ARG A 110 0.22 22.33 -0.16
C ARG A 110 -0.55 21.59 -1.26
N LEU A 111 -1.54 20.78 -0.89
CA LEU A 111 -2.36 20.05 -1.85
C LEU A 111 -3.17 21.01 -2.73
N THR A 112 -3.73 22.07 -2.15
CA THR A 112 -4.46 23.11 -2.89
C THR A 112 -3.56 23.86 -3.88
N ASP A 113 -2.32 24.17 -3.49
CA ASP A 113 -1.31 24.80 -4.35
C ASP A 113 -0.88 23.91 -5.52
N ASN A 114 -1.10 22.61 -5.42
CA ASN A 114 -0.92 21.63 -6.50
C ASN A 114 -2.24 21.29 -7.22
N ASP A 115 -3.27 22.14 -7.10
CA ASP A 115 -4.60 21.98 -7.70
C ASP A 115 -5.34 20.69 -7.29
N ILE A 116 -5.02 20.12 -6.13
CA ILE A 116 -5.65 18.90 -5.59
C ILE A 116 -6.79 19.28 -4.63
N PRO A 117 -8.04 18.90 -4.92
CA PRO A 117 -9.15 19.16 -4.00
C PRO A 117 -8.99 18.40 -2.68
N VAL A 118 -9.03 19.14 -1.58
CA VAL A 118 -8.95 18.60 -0.22
C VAL A 118 -10.32 18.61 0.46
N HIS A 119 -10.66 17.52 1.14
CA HIS A 119 -11.88 17.36 1.90
C HIS A 119 -11.59 17.17 3.38
N GLY A 120 -11.95 18.16 4.18
CA GLY A 120 -11.75 18.13 5.63
C GLY A 120 -11.42 19.52 6.18
N PRO A 121 -10.93 19.60 7.42
CA PRO A 121 -10.66 18.48 8.31
C PRO A 121 -11.94 17.70 8.70
N LYS A 122 -11.79 16.40 8.92
CA LYS A 122 -12.81 15.50 9.46
C LYS A 122 -12.28 14.83 10.73
N GLU A 123 -13.16 14.13 11.42
CA GLU A 123 -12.81 13.30 12.57
C GLU A 123 -13.33 11.88 12.32
N ARG A 124 -12.53 10.88 12.69
CA ARG A 124 -12.92 9.47 12.69
C ARG A 124 -12.30 8.80 13.92
N PHE A 125 -13.14 8.24 14.79
CA PHE A 125 -12.73 7.66 16.08
C PHE A 125 -11.92 8.63 16.96
N GLY A 126 -12.24 9.92 16.89
CA GLY A 126 -11.53 10.99 17.61
C GLY A 126 -10.26 11.50 16.94
N ASP A 127 -9.79 10.86 15.87
CA ASP A 127 -8.58 11.27 15.15
C ASP A 127 -8.92 12.20 14.00
N ARG A 128 -8.14 13.28 13.86
CA ARG A 128 -8.35 14.31 12.83
C ARG A 128 -7.67 13.90 11.52
N LEU A 129 -8.37 14.10 10.40
CA LEU A 129 -7.83 13.80 9.08
C LEU A 129 -8.27 14.78 7.99
N VAL A 130 -7.54 14.78 6.87
CA VAL A 130 -8.02 15.29 5.57
C VAL A 130 -8.03 14.16 4.54
N GLN A 131 -8.88 14.28 3.53
CA GLN A 131 -9.00 13.31 2.44
C GLN A 131 -8.79 14.01 1.09
N PHE A 132 -8.15 13.34 0.14
CA PHE A 132 -7.96 13.80 -1.22
C PHE A 132 -7.84 12.58 -2.14
N ARG A 133 -7.53 12.81 -3.42
CA ARG A 133 -7.24 11.75 -4.39
C ARG A 133 -5.88 11.99 -5.02
N ASP A 134 -5.17 10.92 -5.36
CA ASP A 134 -3.97 11.04 -6.19
C ASP A 134 -4.29 11.39 -7.64
N HIS A 135 -3.25 11.53 -8.46
CA HIS A 135 -3.38 11.83 -9.90
C HIS A 135 -4.28 10.84 -10.67
N ASP A 136 -4.32 9.58 -10.22
CA ASP A 136 -5.15 8.51 -10.80
C ASP A 136 -6.52 8.36 -10.14
N GLY A 137 -6.84 9.22 -9.17
CA GLY A 137 -8.10 9.17 -8.44
C GLY A 137 -8.10 8.24 -7.22
N LEU A 138 -6.99 7.60 -6.85
CA LEU A 138 -6.89 6.75 -5.66
C LEU A 138 -7.20 7.58 -4.40
N PRO A 139 -8.15 7.17 -3.53
CA PRO A 139 -8.41 7.89 -2.29
C PRO A 139 -7.24 7.78 -1.29
N VAL A 140 -6.80 8.93 -0.81
CA VAL A 140 -5.73 9.05 0.20
C VAL A 140 -6.24 9.86 1.39
N GLU A 141 -5.83 9.46 2.59
CA GLU A 141 -6.16 10.11 3.86
C GLU A 141 -4.88 10.47 4.62
N LEU A 142 -4.81 11.68 5.18
CA LEU A 142 -3.74 12.06 6.12
C LEU A 142 -4.34 12.24 7.50
N PHE A 143 -3.91 11.43 8.45
CA PHE A 143 -4.30 11.49 9.86
C PHE A 143 -3.21 12.20 10.66
N GLU A 144 -3.62 13.08 11.57
CA GLU A 144 -2.74 13.54 12.64
C GLU A 144 -2.49 12.40 13.61
N GLY A 145 -1.23 12.09 13.89
CA GLY A 145 -0.89 11.02 14.83
C GLY A 145 0.60 10.95 15.13
N GLU A 146 0.93 10.15 16.15
CA GLU A 146 2.31 9.83 16.49
C GLU A 146 2.77 8.58 15.72
N SER A 147 4.01 8.59 15.27
CA SER A 147 4.67 7.45 14.63
C SER A 147 6.16 7.49 14.99
N ASN A 148 6.72 6.32 15.30
CA ASN A 148 8.15 6.15 15.55
C ASN A 148 8.96 5.88 14.27
N LEU A 149 8.31 5.93 13.11
CA LEU A 149 8.98 5.83 11.82
C LEU A 149 9.60 7.18 11.45
N GLU A 150 10.88 7.15 11.11
CA GLU A 150 11.57 8.32 10.60
C GLU A 150 11.11 8.62 9.17
N PRO A 151 10.79 9.88 8.84
CA PRO A 151 10.39 10.29 7.51
C PRO A 151 11.60 10.36 6.58
N TRP A 152 11.32 10.51 5.29
CA TRP A 152 12.33 10.99 4.34
C TRP A 152 12.50 12.50 4.50
N THR A 153 13.74 12.97 4.70
CA THR A 153 14.01 14.40 5.02
C THR A 153 14.76 15.16 3.92
N ASP A 154 15.30 14.46 2.92
CA ASP A 154 15.96 15.13 1.79
C ASP A 154 14.95 15.47 0.66
N GLY A 155 13.66 15.23 0.90
CA GLY A 155 12.57 15.62 0.01
C GLY A 155 12.18 17.10 0.14
N ASN A 156 11.09 17.46 -0.54
CA ASN A 156 10.59 18.85 -0.60
C ASN A 156 9.50 19.18 0.44
N VAL A 157 9.24 18.26 1.38
CA VAL A 157 8.32 18.44 2.51
C VAL A 157 9.14 18.63 3.80
N PRO A 158 8.93 19.71 4.57
CA PRO A 158 9.61 19.90 5.84
C PRO A 158 9.37 18.74 6.82
N GLU A 159 10.41 18.34 7.55
CA GLU A 159 10.38 17.19 8.47
C GLU A 159 9.24 17.25 9.50
N GLU A 160 8.89 18.45 9.96
CA GLU A 160 7.80 18.71 10.92
C GLU A 160 6.40 18.40 10.36
N HIS A 161 6.28 18.23 9.03
CA HIS A 161 5.04 17.90 8.34
C HIS A 161 5.11 16.61 7.50
N ALA A 162 6.29 16.01 7.39
CA ALA A 162 6.52 14.85 6.54
C ALA A 162 5.68 13.63 6.93
N ILE A 163 5.29 12.83 5.94
CA ILE A 163 4.57 11.57 6.15
C ILE A 163 5.45 10.57 6.91
N ARG A 164 4.90 9.96 7.96
CA ARG A 164 5.60 8.99 8.85
C ARG A 164 4.99 7.60 8.76
N GLY A 165 4.89 7.10 7.54
CA GLY A 165 4.31 5.80 7.20
C GLY A 165 2.78 5.79 7.26
N PHE A 166 2.21 4.59 7.16
CA PHE A 166 0.78 4.40 7.22
C PHE A 166 0.25 4.70 8.61
N TYR A 167 -0.89 5.35 8.65
CA TYR A 167 -1.79 5.30 9.79
C TYR A 167 -2.53 3.95 9.78
N GLY A 168 -3.00 3.55 8.60
CA GLY A 168 -3.83 2.37 8.41
C GLY A 168 -4.32 2.21 6.98
N ALA A 169 -5.41 1.47 6.83
CA ALA A 169 -6.15 1.37 5.57
C ALA A 169 -7.66 1.33 5.82
N THR A 170 -8.44 1.85 4.86
CA THR A 170 -9.91 1.71 4.90
C THR A 170 -10.35 0.63 3.92
N LEU A 171 -10.99 -0.43 4.41
CA LEU A 171 -11.57 -1.49 3.59
C LEU A 171 -13.06 -1.25 3.38
N ARG A 172 -13.55 -1.50 2.15
CA ARG A 172 -14.98 -1.52 1.84
C ARG A 172 -15.37 -2.92 1.42
N PRO A 173 -15.73 -3.81 2.36
CA PRO A 173 -16.00 -5.19 2.04
C PRO A 173 -17.38 -5.41 1.43
N HIS A 174 -17.60 -6.55 0.77
CA HIS A 174 -18.95 -6.97 0.39
C HIS A 174 -19.80 -7.27 1.63
N ASN A 175 -19.22 -7.91 2.65
CA ASN A 175 -19.83 -8.22 3.93
C ASN A 175 -18.84 -7.92 5.07
N ALA A 176 -19.13 -6.87 5.86
CA ALA A 176 -18.24 -6.43 6.93
C ALA A 176 -17.98 -7.49 8.01
N LEU A 177 -18.93 -8.41 8.25
CA LEU A 177 -18.75 -9.49 9.23
C LEU A 177 -17.68 -10.49 8.77
N GLU A 178 -17.68 -10.86 7.49
CA GLU A 178 -16.72 -11.83 6.94
C GLU A 178 -15.30 -11.26 6.93
N THR A 179 -15.15 -9.98 6.53
CA THR A 179 -13.85 -9.32 6.60
C THR A 179 -13.40 -9.14 8.05
N GLY A 180 -14.30 -8.78 8.97
CA GLY A 180 -13.99 -8.73 10.40
C GLY A 180 -13.46 -10.06 10.95
N GLN A 181 -14.07 -11.18 10.56
CA GLN A 181 -13.60 -12.53 10.91
C GLN A 181 -12.21 -12.83 10.32
N ALA A 182 -11.93 -12.39 9.09
CA ALA A 182 -10.61 -12.55 8.48
C ALA A 182 -9.54 -11.71 9.21
N LEU A 183 -9.85 -10.47 9.59
CA LEU A 183 -8.95 -9.62 10.38
C LEU A 183 -8.70 -10.23 11.77
N GLN A 184 -9.72 -10.78 12.43
CA GLN A 184 -9.57 -11.47 13.70
C GLN A 184 -8.74 -12.76 13.58
N ALA A 185 -8.87 -13.50 12.48
CA ALA A 185 -8.01 -14.66 12.18
C ALA A 185 -6.55 -14.26 11.92
N LEU A 186 -6.30 -13.00 11.55
CA LEU A 186 -4.95 -12.41 11.50
C LEU A 186 -4.48 -11.87 12.87
N GLY A 187 -5.31 -11.97 13.91
CA GLY A 187 -5.00 -11.50 15.26
C GLY A 187 -5.30 -10.02 15.50
N LEU A 188 -6.00 -9.33 14.59
CA LEU A 188 -6.44 -7.95 14.83
C LEU A 188 -7.62 -7.91 15.81
N GLU A 189 -7.68 -6.87 16.63
CA GLU A 189 -8.71 -6.67 17.63
C GLU A 189 -9.63 -5.52 17.24
N GLU A 190 -10.94 -5.73 17.36
CA GLU A 190 -11.92 -4.66 17.21
C GLU A 190 -11.85 -3.71 18.41
N VAL A 191 -11.69 -2.41 18.15
CA VAL A 191 -11.50 -1.39 19.20
C VAL A 191 -12.51 -0.25 19.16
N GLY A 192 -13.34 -0.16 18.12
CA GLY A 192 -14.32 0.90 18.02
C GLY A 192 -15.37 0.69 16.94
N GLN A 193 -16.53 1.29 17.14
CA GLN A 193 -17.59 1.41 16.14
C GLN A 193 -18.16 2.83 16.11
N GLU A 194 -18.41 3.35 14.91
CA GLU A 194 -19.14 4.61 14.71
C GLU A 194 -20.28 4.40 13.71
N PHE A 195 -21.51 4.62 14.15
CA PHE A 195 -22.70 4.47 13.31
C PHE A 195 -23.01 5.82 12.66
N THR A 196 -23.02 5.87 11.32
CA THR A 196 -23.40 7.10 10.60
C THR A 196 -24.70 6.86 9.83
N PRO A 197 -25.84 7.37 10.34
CA PRO A 197 -27.13 7.17 9.70
C PRO A 197 -27.07 7.55 8.22
N GLN A 198 -27.48 6.61 7.35
CA GLN A 198 -27.59 6.79 5.90
C GLN A 198 -26.26 6.97 5.12
N ARG A 199 -25.10 6.93 5.79
CA ARG A 199 -23.79 7.05 5.14
C ARG A 199 -22.97 5.76 5.18
N GLY A 200 -23.11 4.97 6.25
CA GLY A 200 -22.43 3.70 6.45
C GLY A 200 -22.00 3.53 7.91
N ASP A 201 -21.56 2.34 8.28
CA ASP A 201 -21.06 2.08 9.63
C ASP A 201 -19.56 1.84 9.59
N TRP A 202 -18.84 2.43 10.55
CA TRP A 202 -17.41 2.23 10.72
C TRP A 202 -17.16 1.21 11.82
N THR A 203 -16.21 0.32 11.58
CA THR A 203 -15.64 -0.56 12.60
C THR A 203 -14.12 -0.47 12.51
N ARG A 204 -13.45 -0.14 13.61
CA ARG A 204 -11.99 -0.05 13.64
C ARG A 204 -11.39 -1.29 14.26
N TYR A 205 -10.43 -1.86 13.56
CA TYR A 205 -9.54 -2.90 14.05
C TYR A 205 -8.15 -2.32 14.30
N VAL A 206 -7.44 -2.89 15.28
CA VAL A 206 -6.05 -2.58 15.58
C VAL A 206 -5.21 -3.85 15.53
N ILE A 207 -3.96 -3.73 15.09
CA ILE A 207 -2.92 -4.76 15.25
C ILE A 207 -2.35 -4.63 16.67
N PRO A 208 -2.57 -5.60 17.57
CA PRO A 208 -2.14 -5.47 18.96
C PRO A 208 -0.61 -5.37 19.07
N GLY A 209 -0.12 -4.39 19.83
CA GLY A 209 1.31 -4.20 20.06
C GLY A 209 2.08 -3.50 18.93
N ALA A 210 1.42 -3.13 17.83
CA ALA A 210 2.03 -2.32 16.79
C ALA A 210 2.11 -0.84 17.22
N ASP A 211 3.27 -0.22 17.03
CA ASP A 211 3.48 1.19 17.37
C ASP A 211 2.98 2.14 16.25
N HIS A 212 3.06 1.70 14.99
CA HIS A 212 2.66 2.42 13.77
C HIS A 212 1.88 1.50 12.81
N SER A 213 1.31 2.06 11.73
CA SER A 213 0.68 1.30 10.62
C SER A 213 -0.27 0.20 11.09
N LYS A 214 -1.10 0.52 12.09
CA LYS A 214 -1.78 -0.46 12.94
C LYS A 214 -3.27 -0.53 12.79
N TYR A 215 -3.89 0.44 12.12
CA TYR A 215 -5.35 0.51 12.01
C TYR A 215 -5.87 -0.08 10.71
N VAL A 216 -6.97 -0.81 10.80
CA VAL A 216 -7.77 -1.23 9.66
C VAL A 216 -9.21 -0.83 9.93
N ASP A 217 -9.69 0.15 9.17
CA ASP A 217 -11.07 0.63 9.27
C ASP A 217 -11.93 -0.12 8.25
N LEU A 218 -12.99 -0.78 8.71
CA LEU A 218 -14.05 -1.29 7.83
C LEU A 218 -15.10 -0.20 7.66
N TYR A 219 -15.39 0.17 6.42
CA TYR A 219 -16.51 1.04 6.10
C TYR A 219 -17.64 0.25 5.43
N ASN A 220 -18.62 -0.13 6.24
CA ASN A 220 -19.76 -0.91 5.81
C ASN A 220 -20.79 -0.03 5.09
N THR A 221 -20.81 -0.14 3.77
CA THR A 221 -21.77 0.56 2.90
C THR A 221 -22.47 -0.44 1.97
N PRO A 222 -23.48 -1.19 2.44
CA PRO A 222 -24.07 -2.31 1.70
C PRO A 222 -24.64 -1.97 0.33
N ASN A 223 -25.09 -0.72 0.14
CA ASN A 223 -25.72 -0.25 -1.11
C ASN A 223 -24.74 0.48 -2.05
N PHE A 224 -23.44 0.46 -1.75
CA PHE A 224 -22.43 1.07 -2.61
C PHE A 224 -22.17 0.21 -3.85
N HIS A 225 -21.66 0.80 -4.93
CA HIS A 225 -21.35 0.07 -6.16
C HIS A 225 -20.18 -0.91 -5.95
N GLU A 226 -20.11 -1.92 -6.82
CA GLU A 226 -19.00 -2.88 -6.86
C GLU A 226 -17.73 -2.21 -7.37
N GLY A 227 -16.58 -2.57 -6.81
CA GLY A 227 -15.31 -2.07 -7.29
C GLY A 227 -14.93 -2.70 -8.63
N SER A 228 -14.33 -1.91 -9.50
CA SER A 228 -13.69 -2.40 -10.73
C SER A 228 -12.16 -2.27 -10.58
N TRP A 229 -11.43 -3.23 -11.15
CA TRP A 229 -9.97 -3.22 -11.10
C TRP A 229 -9.41 -2.35 -12.23
N GLY A 230 -8.45 -1.50 -11.91
CA GLY A 230 -7.83 -0.55 -12.83
C GLY A 230 -6.92 0.41 -12.08
N TYR A 231 -6.31 1.38 -12.78
CA TYR A 231 -5.57 2.44 -12.10
C TYR A 231 -6.48 3.21 -11.13
N GLY A 232 -5.89 3.86 -10.11
CA GLY A 232 -6.67 4.51 -9.06
C GLY A 232 -7.26 3.55 -8.02
N THR A 233 -6.88 2.26 -8.05
CA THR A 233 -7.34 1.24 -7.10
C THR A 233 -6.20 0.48 -6.43
N VAL A 234 -6.43 0.02 -5.20
CA VAL A 234 -5.49 -0.81 -4.44
C VAL A 234 -5.70 -2.29 -4.78
N HIS A 235 -4.69 -2.96 -5.33
CA HIS A 235 -4.70 -4.39 -5.63
C HIS A 235 -4.73 -5.28 -4.39
N HIS A 236 -3.97 -4.91 -3.35
CA HIS A 236 -3.91 -5.63 -2.08
C HIS A 236 -3.29 -4.80 -0.96
N ILE A 237 -3.56 -5.23 0.26
CA ILE A 237 -2.90 -4.82 1.49
C ILE A 237 -2.04 -5.97 2.02
N ALA A 238 -0.82 -5.67 2.46
CA ALA A 238 0.09 -6.65 3.05
C ALA A 238 0.27 -6.41 4.55
N PHE A 239 0.27 -7.48 5.34
CA PHE A 239 0.60 -7.44 6.77
C PHE A 239 1.98 -8.05 7.03
N GLU A 240 2.68 -7.46 7.98
CA GLU A 240 4.05 -7.81 8.31
C GLU A 240 4.11 -9.01 9.26
N VAL A 241 5.04 -9.92 8.97
CA VAL A 241 5.53 -10.94 9.90
C VAL A 241 7.05 -10.81 10.03
N PRO A 242 7.64 -11.13 11.19
CA PRO A 242 9.07 -10.95 11.41
C PRO A 242 9.94 -11.86 10.53
N ASP A 243 9.49 -13.09 10.28
CA ASP A 243 10.26 -14.08 9.53
C ASP A 243 9.38 -15.14 8.85
N MET A 244 10.04 -16.05 8.12
CA MET A 244 9.39 -17.17 7.43
C MET A 244 8.70 -18.16 8.38
N GLN A 245 9.23 -18.34 9.59
CA GLN A 245 8.64 -19.26 10.56
C GLN A 245 7.29 -18.70 11.06
N ALA A 246 7.24 -17.40 11.36
CA ALA A 246 6.02 -16.68 11.67
C ALA A 246 5.03 -16.72 10.49
N MET A 247 5.50 -16.51 9.26
CA MET A 247 4.66 -16.64 8.06
C MET A 247 3.98 -18.02 7.98
N TYR A 248 4.74 -19.11 8.20
CA TYR A 248 4.17 -20.45 8.16
C TYR A 248 3.19 -20.71 9.32
N THR A 249 3.42 -20.13 10.49
CA THR A 249 2.46 -20.17 11.60
C THR A 249 1.16 -19.47 11.22
N VAL A 250 1.21 -18.27 10.64
CA VAL A 250 0.02 -17.55 10.13
C VAL A 250 -0.69 -18.39 9.07
N ARG A 251 0.06 -18.98 8.13
CA ARG A 251 -0.48 -19.78 7.03
C ARG A 251 -1.28 -20.98 7.54
N GLU A 252 -0.72 -21.71 8.48
CA GLU A 252 -1.35 -22.89 9.05
C GLU A 252 -2.60 -22.51 9.84
N HIS A 253 -2.54 -21.42 10.62
CA HIS A 253 -3.71 -20.91 11.33
C HIS A 253 -4.83 -20.51 10.37
N LEU A 254 -4.54 -19.71 9.33
CA LEU A 254 -5.54 -19.30 8.33
C LEU A 254 -6.19 -20.51 7.63
N ARG A 255 -5.42 -21.57 7.36
CA ARG A 255 -5.95 -22.81 6.77
C ARG A 255 -6.89 -23.55 7.72
N GLN A 256 -6.59 -23.55 9.01
CA GLN A 256 -7.47 -24.13 10.04
C GLN A 256 -8.78 -23.35 10.17
N GLU A 257 -8.74 -22.03 9.98
CA GLU A 257 -9.93 -21.15 9.90
C GLU A 257 -10.68 -21.25 8.56
N GLY A 258 -10.18 -22.05 7.60
CA GLY A 258 -10.86 -22.35 6.34
C GLY A 258 -10.45 -21.46 5.15
N TYR A 259 -9.45 -20.59 5.30
CA TYR A 259 -8.97 -19.75 4.20
C TYR A 259 -8.02 -20.51 3.26
N SER A 260 -8.12 -20.19 1.97
CA SER A 260 -7.21 -20.71 0.94
C SER A 260 -6.01 -19.79 0.78
N VAL A 261 -4.86 -20.23 1.29
CA VAL A 261 -3.60 -19.47 1.27
C VAL A 261 -2.64 -20.04 0.21
N THR A 262 -2.03 -19.17 -0.59
CA THR A 262 -1.11 -19.54 -1.67
C THR A 262 0.16 -20.23 -1.16
N SER A 263 1.01 -20.71 -2.08
CA SER A 263 2.42 -20.94 -1.78
C SER A 263 3.14 -19.62 -1.53
N THR A 264 4.31 -19.71 -0.88
CA THR A 264 5.21 -18.56 -0.72
C THR A 264 5.78 -18.15 -2.07
N LYS A 265 6.05 -16.85 -2.23
CA LYS A 265 6.67 -16.24 -3.39
C LYS A 265 7.84 -15.39 -2.92
N ASP A 266 9.01 -15.62 -3.50
CA ASP A 266 10.19 -14.79 -3.28
C ASP A 266 10.05 -13.51 -4.11
N ARG A 267 10.08 -12.35 -3.44
CA ARG A 267 10.00 -11.02 -4.06
C ARG A 267 11.33 -10.28 -3.98
N LYS A 268 12.45 -10.99 -3.73
CA LYS A 268 13.81 -10.46 -3.50
C LYS A 268 13.95 -9.62 -2.24
N PHE A 269 13.08 -8.63 -2.04
CA PHE A 269 13.08 -7.71 -0.89
C PHE A 269 12.32 -8.27 0.31
N PHE A 270 11.41 -9.21 0.08
CA PHE A 270 10.62 -9.91 1.09
C PHE A 270 10.12 -11.24 0.52
N THR A 271 9.70 -12.16 1.39
CA THR A 271 8.89 -13.30 0.99
C THR A 271 7.43 -13.00 1.27
N SER A 272 6.54 -13.51 0.42
CA SER A 272 5.11 -13.22 0.49
C SER A 272 4.23 -14.45 0.32
N MET A 273 3.03 -14.41 0.89
CA MET A 273 1.93 -15.31 0.55
C MET A 273 0.60 -14.56 0.57
N TYR A 274 -0.39 -15.05 -0.16
CA TYR A 274 -1.65 -14.34 -0.35
C TYR A 274 -2.83 -15.20 0.10
N PHE A 275 -3.89 -14.55 0.56
CA PHE A 275 -5.22 -15.11 0.61
C PHE A 275 -6.24 -14.03 0.28
N ARG A 276 -7.40 -14.44 -0.21
CA ARG A 276 -8.52 -13.53 -0.45
C ARG A 276 -9.58 -13.83 0.59
N ASP A 277 -10.07 -12.80 1.26
CA ASP A 277 -11.18 -12.96 2.18
C ASP A 277 -12.49 -13.26 1.40
N PRO A 278 -13.53 -13.79 2.06
CA PRO A 278 -14.80 -14.09 1.40
C PRO A 278 -15.49 -12.86 0.80
N SER A 279 -15.11 -11.67 1.27
CA SER A 279 -15.66 -10.38 0.90
C SER A 279 -14.81 -9.61 -0.12
N GLY A 280 -13.91 -10.30 -0.83
CA GLY A 280 -13.19 -9.79 -2.00
C GLY A 280 -11.85 -9.10 -1.72
N ILE A 281 -11.55 -8.79 -0.46
CA ILE A 281 -10.31 -8.13 -0.05
C ILE A 281 -9.14 -9.08 -0.28
N ASN A 282 -8.18 -8.63 -1.09
CA ASN A 282 -6.95 -9.35 -1.36
C ASN A 282 -5.90 -8.98 -0.30
N ILE A 283 -5.46 -9.97 0.47
CA ILE A 283 -4.56 -9.79 1.60
C ILE A 283 -3.26 -10.56 1.35
N GLU A 284 -2.15 -9.90 1.62
CA GLU A 284 -0.81 -10.47 1.60
C GLU A 284 -0.24 -10.56 3.02
N ILE A 285 0.58 -11.56 3.27
CA ILE A 285 1.45 -11.67 4.44
C ILE A 285 2.88 -11.63 3.93
N ALA A 286 3.69 -10.70 4.42
CA ALA A 286 5.04 -10.42 3.93
C ALA A 286 6.06 -10.37 5.08
N THR A 287 7.26 -10.93 4.85
CA THR A 287 8.36 -10.84 5.82
C THR A 287 8.98 -9.45 5.82
N ALA A 288 9.35 -8.93 7.00
CA ALA A 288 10.01 -7.63 7.12
C ALA A 288 11.39 -7.58 6.42
N GLU A 289 12.13 -8.69 6.45
CA GLU A 289 13.46 -8.83 5.86
C GLU A 289 13.43 -9.57 4.51
N PRO A 290 14.43 -9.36 3.63
CA PRO A 290 15.67 -8.57 3.84
C PRO A 290 15.57 -7.05 3.60
N GLY A 291 14.46 -6.55 3.05
CA GLY A 291 14.26 -5.13 2.74
C GLY A 291 14.96 -4.67 1.44
N PHE A 292 14.81 -3.38 1.11
CA PHE A 292 15.29 -2.83 -0.16
C PHE A 292 16.81 -2.61 -0.24
N THR A 293 17.51 -2.69 0.88
CA THR A 293 18.98 -2.54 0.94
C THR A 293 19.73 -3.84 0.64
N VAL A 294 19.01 -4.91 0.30
CA VAL A 294 19.62 -6.21 -0.03
C VAL A 294 20.45 -6.16 -1.33
N ASP A 295 20.05 -5.30 -2.27
CA ASP A 295 20.66 -5.18 -3.61
C ASP A 295 21.04 -3.74 -4.00
N GLU A 296 20.79 -2.77 -3.12
CA GLU A 296 21.17 -1.37 -3.29
C GLU A 296 21.66 -0.78 -1.97
N LYS A 297 22.57 0.20 -2.05
CA LYS A 297 23.00 0.95 -0.87
C LYS A 297 21.92 1.94 -0.46
N PRO A 298 21.75 2.25 0.84
CA PRO A 298 20.76 3.20 1.32
C PRO A 298 20.80 4.56 0.63
N GLU A 299 21.99 5.07 0.29
CA GLU A 299 22.16 6.35 -0.42
C GLU A 299 21.59 6.34 -1.84
N ASN A 300 21.61 5.20 -2.54
CA ASN A 300 21.27 5.10 -3.97
C ASN A 300 19.91 4.40 -4.23
N LEU A 301 19.12 4.14 -3.19
CA LEU A 301 17.83 3.45 -3.34
C LEU A 301 16.94 4.20 -4.34
N GLY A 302 16.44 3.46 -5.33
CA GLY A 302 15.50 3.95 -6.33
C GLY A 302 16.13 4.67 -7.53
N GLU A 303 17.46 4.85 -7.56
CA GLU A 303 18.15 5.55 -8.66
C GLU A 303 18.34 4.70 -9.92
N GLU A 304 18.34 3.37 -9.79
CA GLU A 304 18.60 2.45 -10.88
C GLU A 304 17.54 1.35 -10.98
N LEU A 305 17.25 0.89 -12.20
CA LEU A 305 16.42 -0.29 -12.43
C LEU A 305 17.09 -1.54 -11.85
N LYS A 306 16.50 -2.10 -10.78
CA LYS A 306 16.92 -3.39 -10.22
C LYS A 306 16.11 -4.52 -10.81
N LEU A 307 16.77 -5.64 -11.09
CA LEU A 307 16.13 -6.87 -11.58
C LEU A 307 16.47 -8.05 -10.67
N PRO A 308 15.62 -9.07 -10.57
CA PRO A 308 15.98 -10.33 -9.96
C PRO A 308 16.96 -11.08 -10.88
N ASP A 309 17.80 -11.94 -10.30
CA ASP A 309 18.94 -12.55 -11.01
C ASP A 309 18.52 -13.31 -12.29
N TYR A 310 17.31 -13.90 -12.31
CA TYR A 310 16.78 -14.61 -13.47
C TYR A 310 16.30 -13.70 -14.62
N LEU A 311 16.25 -12.38 -14.42
CA LEU A 311 15.92 -11.37 -15.44
C LEU A 311 17.13 -10.53 -15.87
N GLU A 312 18.29 -10.66 -15.23
CA GLU A 312 19.47 -9.86 -15.58
C GLU A 312 19.94 -10.11 -17.02
N ASP A 313 19.78 -11.33 -17.55
CA ASP A 313 20.04 -11.65 -18.97
C ASP A 313 19.12 -10.89 -19.95
N LYS A 314 18.09 -10.19 -19.46
CA LYS A 314 17.14 -9.38 -20.22
C LYS A 314 17.32 -7.87 -20.01
N ARG A 315 18.32 -7.43 -19.24
CA ARG A 315 18.52 -6.01 -18.89
C ARG A 315 18.55 -5.10 -20.12
N ASP A 316 19.40 -5.39 -21.10
CA ASP A 316 19.51 -4.56 -22.31
C ASP A 316 18.18 -4.44 -23.09
N ASP A 317 17.37 -5.51 -23.10
CA ASP A 317 16.03 -5.46 -23.73
C ASP A 317 15.08 -4.57 -22.93
N LEU A 318 15.05 -4.74 -21.60
CA LEU A 318 14.21 -3.95 -20.70
C LEU A 318 14.57 -2.47 -20.74
N ASP A 319 15.85 -2.14 -20.58
CA ASP A 319 16.35 -0.76 -20.62
C ASP A 319 16.02 -0.07 -21.96
N SER A 320 15.96 -0.82 -23.06
CA SER A 320 15.62 -0.26 -24.38
C SER A 320 14.13 -0.02 -24.64
N ARG A 321 13.25 -0.62 -23.81
CA ARG A 321 11.80 -0.64 -24.01
C ARG A 321 11.03 0.11 -22.95
N LEU A 322 11.60 0.18 -21.75
CA LEU A 322 10.97 0.82 -20.62
C LEU A 322 10.84 2.33 -20.88
N ILE A 323 9.73 2.90 -20.42
CA ILE A 323 9.52 4.35 -20.42
C ILE A 323 10.56 4.96 -19.48
N ASP A 324 11.34 5.92 -19.96
CA ASP A 324 12.25 6.69 -19.12
C ASP A 324 11.45 7.45 -18.05
N ILE A 325 11.90 7.36 -16.80
CA ILE A 325 11.35 8.14 -15.68
C ILE A 325 12.44 9.01 -15.06
N GLU A 326 12.06 10.21 -14.65
CA GLU A 326 12.88 11.15 -13.89
C GLU A 326 12.42 11.20 -12.44
N VAL A 327 13.38 11.25 -11.52
CA VAL A 327 13.19 11.29 -10.05
C VAL A 327 13.85 12.56 -9.52
#